data_AF-A0A1T4Y6D0-F1
#
_entry.id   AF-A0A1T4Y6D0-F1
#
_cell.length_a   1.000
_cell.length_b   1.000
_cell.length_c   1.000
_cell.angle_alpha   90.00
_cell.angle_beta   90.00
_cell.angle_gamma   90.00
#
_symmetry.space_group_name_H-M   'P 1'
#
loop_
_entity.id
_entity.type
_entity.pdbx_description
1 polymer ?
#
loop_
_entity_poly.entity_id
_entity_poly.type
_entity_poly.pdbx_seq_one_letter_code
_entity_poly.pdbx_strand_id
1 'polypeptide(L)'
;MSTSPCKKLPLGIQTFAKIRQGDYYYVDKTAIALDLIKQGTHYFLSRPRRFGKSLFLDTLKELFEGHEALFQGLAVHPHWDWSVKYPVLRFSFGSGKFTDIQGLTHALDT
;
A
#
# COMPACT_ATOMS: atom_id res chain seq x y z
N MET A 1 9.54 33.27 -11.89
CA MET A 1 9.73 31.92 -11.32
C MET A 1 8.38 31.44 -10.83
N SER A 2 7.79 30.44 -11.48
CA SER A 2 6.50 29.87 -11.05
C SER A 2 6.74 29.05 -9.79
N THR A 3 6.26 29.52 -8.65
CA THR A 3 6.29 28.75 -7.40
C THR A 3 5.30 27.61 -7.55
N SER A 4 5.78 26.41 -7.88
CA SER A 4 4.95 25.20 -7.81
C SER A 4 4.33 25.14 -6.40
N PRO A 5 3.00 25.10 -6.27
CA PRO A 5 2.38 25.07 -4.96
C PRO A 5 2.87 23.84 -4.20
N CYS A 6 3.30 24.05 -2.96
CA CYS A 6 3.79 22.99 -2.08
C CYS A 6 2.67 21.95 -1.89
N LYS A 7 2.96 20.67 -2.14
CA LYS A 7 1.95 19.60 -2.03
C LYS A 7 1.50 19.44 -0.58
N LYS A 8 0.31 18.88 -0.37
CA LYS A 8 -0.19 18.60 0.98
C LYS A 8 0.52 17.39 1.58
N LEU A 9 0.82 17.42 2.87
CA LEU A 9 1.28 16.23 3.60
C LEU A 9 0.07 15.29 3.83
N PRO A 10 0.22 13.96 3.61
CA PRO A 10 -0.88 13.00 3.76
C PRO A 10 -1.13 12.64 5.23
N LEU A 11 -1.43 13.63 6.08
CA LEU A 11 -1.65 13.40 7.51
C LEU A 11 -2.91 12.58 7.75
N GLY A 12 -2.76 11.40 8.36
CA GLY A 12 -3.87 10.49 8.66
C GLY A 12 -4.38 9.68 7.47
N ILE A 13 -3.86 9.90 6.26
CA ILE A 13 -4.24 9.15 5.06
C ILE A 13 -3.35 7.91 4.97
N GLN A 14 -3.97 6.73 4.92
CA GLN A 14 -3.27 5.45 4.82
C GLN A 14 -3.54 4.72 3.51
N THR A 15 -4.40 5.29 2.66
CA THR A 15 -4.76 4.72 1.36
C THR A 15 -3.84 5.27 0.27
N PHE A 16 -3.15 4.40 -0.44
CA PHE A 16 -2.23 4.75 -1.50
C PHE A 16 -2.94 5.50 -2.64
N ALA A 17 -4.10 5.00 -3.09
CA ALA A 17 -4.90 5.64 -4.13
C ALA A 17 -5.26 7.10 -3.80
N LYS A 18 -5.70 7.38 -2.56
CA LYS A 18 -6.03 8.75 -2.12
C LYS A 18 -4.82 9.69 -2.13
N ILE A 19 -3.64 9.18 -1.75
CA ILE A 19 -2.41 9.97 -1.78
C ILE A 19 -2.03 10.32 -3.21
N ARG A 20 -2.10 9.35 -4.13
CA ARG A 20 -1.71 9.52 -5.53
C ARG A 20 -2.68 10.41 -6.30
N GLN A 21 -3.98 10.21 -6.12
CA GLN A 21 -5.03 10.99 -6.81
C GLN A 21 -5.20 12.39 -6.22
N GLY A 22 -4.97 12.57 -4.92
CA GLY A 22 -5.11 13.86 -4.25
C GLY A 22 -3.86 14.76 -4.30
N ASP A 23 -2.87 14.41 -5.11
CA ASP A 23 -1.58 15.11 -5.28
C ASP A 23 -0.87 15.42 -3.94
N TYR A 24 -0.85 14.44 -3.03
CA TYR A 24 -0.14 14.55 -1.76
C TYR A 24 1.35 14.21 -1.93
N TYR A 25 2.17 14.63 -0.97
CA TYR A 25 3.53 14.13 -0.85
C TYR A 25 3.53 12.62 -0.56
N TYR A 26 4.19 11.85 -1.43
CA TYR A 26 4.42 10.43 -1.26
C TYR A 26 5.92 10.15 -1.33
N VAL A 27 6.45 9.46 -0.33
CA VAL A 27 7.84 8.98 -0.36
C VAL A 27 7.83 7.62 -1.03
N ASP A 28 8.41 7.55 -2.22
CA ASP A 28 8.46 6.31 -2.99
C ASP A 28 9.32 5.25 -2.31
N LYS A 29 8.68 4.13 -1.95
CA LYS A 29 9.32 2.93 -1.39
C LYS A 29 9.11 1.70 -2.28
N THR A 30 8.66 1.91 -3.52
CA THR A 30 8.26 0.81 -4.40
C THR A 30 9.45 0.02 -4.94
N ALA A 31 10.66 0.60 -4.98
CA ALA A 31 11.90 -0.15 -5.18
C ALA A 31 12.12 -1.21 -4.09
N ILE A 32 11.91 -0.83 -2.82
CA ILE A 32 12.01 -1.77 -1.69
C ILE A 32 10.94 -2.87 -1.84
N ALA A 33 9.72 -2.52 -2.27
CA ALA A 33 8.69 -3.51 -2.53
C ALA A 33 9.13 -4.57 -3.56
N LEU A 34 9.75 -4.16 -4.66
CA LEU A 34 10.28 -5.09 -5.67
C LEU A 34 11.34 -6.04 -5.10
N ASP A 35 12.28 -5.52 -4.33
CA ASP A 35 13.33 -6.33 -3.72
C ASP A 35 12.72 -7.36 -2.76
N LEU A 36 11.75 -6.94 -1.94
CA LEU A 36 11.04 -7.84 -1.03
C LEU A 36 10.31 -8.95 -1.79
N ILE A 37 9.60 -8.61 -2.87
CA ILE A 37 8.83 -9.58 -3.66
C ILE A 37 9.75 -10.61 -4.33
N LYS A 38 10.96 -10.21 -4.76
CA LYS A 38 11.90 -11.10 -5.46
C LYS A 38 12.73 -11.98 -4.52
N GLN A 39 13.06 -11.48 -3.33
CA GLN A 39 14.13 -12.09 -2.51
C GLN A 39 13.63 -12.92 -1.34
N GLY A 40 12.43 -12.67 -0.81
CA GLY A 40 12.04 -13.26 0.46
C GLY A 40 10.69 -13.94 0.45
N THR A 41 10.56 -14.87 1.39
CA THR A 41 9.34 -15.64 1.61
C THR A 41 8.47 -15.02 2.71
N HIS A 42 9.09 -14.45 3.75
CA HIS A 42 8.37 -13.90 4.91
C HIS A 42 9.08 -12.65 5.44
N TYR A 43 8.32 -11.58 5.70
CA TYR A 43 8.87 -10.33 6.22
C TYR A 43 8.12 -9.82 7.44
N PHE A 44 8.87 -9.38 8.45
CA PHE A 44 8.33 -8.72 9.63
C PHE A 44 8.61 -7.22 9.59
N LEU A 45 7.55 -6.42 9.46
CA LEU A 45 7.64 -4.95 9.53
C LEU A 45 7.57 -4.51 11.00
N SER A 46 8.72 -4.14 11.57
CA SER A 46 8.87 -3.78 12.99
C SER A 46 7.98 -2.59 13.40
N ARG A 47 7.68 -2.46 14.72
CA ARG A 47 6.57 -1.66 15.28
C ARG A 47 6.80 -0.14 15.58
N PRO A 48 7.70 0.65 14.95
CA PRO A 48 7.67 2.10 15.18
C PRO A 48 6.32 2.72 14.76
N ARG A 49 5.62 3.40 15.68
CA ARG A 49 4.29 3.97 15.41
C ARG A 49 4.41 5.04 14.31
N ARG A 50 3.42 5.11 13.42
CA ARG A 50 3.32 6.08 12.30
C ARG A 50 4.43 6.01 11.24
N PHE A 51 5.18 4.91 11.16
CA PHE A 51 6.24 4.73 10.17
C PHE A 51 5.76 4.33 8.76
N GLY A 52 4.47 4.54 8.46
CA GLY A 52 3.89 4.25 7.14
C GLY A 52 3.70 2.78 6.79
N LYS A 53 3.71 1.85 7.76
CA LYS A 53 3.49 0.41 7.52
C LYS A 53 2.15 0.11 6.84
N SER A 54 1.06 0.67 7.37
CA SER A 54 -0.27 0.47 6.78
C SER A 54 -0.33 0.97 5.34
N LEU A 55 0.24 2.15 5.08
CA LEU A 55 0.33 2.71 3.73
C LEU A 55 1.18 1.83 2.80
N PHE A 56 2.26 1.23 3.31
CA PHE A 56 3.10 0.34 2.52
C PHE A 56 2.36 -0.96 2.16
N LEU A 57 1.63 -1.56 3.10
CA LEU A 57 0.77 -2.72 2.82
C LEU A 57 -0.33 -2.37 1.81
N ASP A 58 -0.94 -1.19 1.93
CA ASP A 58 -1.90 -0.69 0.96
C ASP A 58 -1.27 -0.48 -0.43
N THR A 59 -0.05 0.05 -0.49
CA THR A 59 0.71 0.17 -1.74
C THR A 59 0.94 -1.20 -2.38
N LEU A 60 1.30 -2.22 -1.59
CA LEU A 60 1.48 -3.58 -2.09
C LEU A 60 0.17 -4.17 -2.62
N LYS A 61 -0.95 -3.99 -1.91
CA LYS A 61 -2.28 -4.41 -2.38
C LYS A 61 -2.56 -3.85 -3.78
N GLU A 62 -2.45 -2.54 -3.94
CA GLU A 62 -2.73 -1.87 -5.22
C GLU A 62 -1.76 -2.30 -6.34
N LEU A 63 -0.52 -2.66 -5.98
CA LEU A 63 0.47 -3.19 -6.92
C LEU A 63 0.08 -4.58 -7.42
N PHE A 64 -0.26 -5.48 -6.50
CA PHE A 64 -0.66 -6.85 -6.84
C PHE A 64 -2.00 -6.92 -7.58
N GLU A 65 -2.95 -6.02 -7.29
CA GLU A 65 -4.21 -5.88 -8.02
C GLU A 65 -4.01 -5.27 -9.43
N GLY A 66 -2.82 -4.71 -9.72
CA GLY A 66 -2.44 -4.21 -11.04
C GLY A 66 -3.02 -2.82 -11.36
N HIS A 67 -3.15 -1.93 -10.37
CA HIS A 67 -3.64 -0.56 -10.58
C HIS A 67 -2.55 0.38 -11.15
N GLU A 68 -2.07 0.07 -12.35
CA GLU A 68 -0.93 0.72 -13.04
C GLU A 68 -0.93 2.25 -12.96
N ALA A 69 -2.09 2.89 -13.19
CA ALA A 69 -2.22 4.34 -13.18
C ALA A 69 -1.72 5.00 -11.89
N LEU A 70 -1.83 4.31 -10.74
CA LEU A 70 -1.35 4.83 -9.45
C LEU A 70 0.19 4.84 -9.36
N PHE A 71 0.87 4.01 -10.13
CA PHE A 71 2.31 3.79 -10.05
C PHE A 71 3.12 4.59 -11.06
N GLN A 72 2.46 5.29 -11.98
CA GLN A 72 3.13 6.15 -12.97
C GLN A 72 4.14 7.11 -12.31
N GLY A 73 5.39 7.07 -12.77
CA GLY A 73 6.50 7.86 -12.22
C GLY A 73 7.10 7.36 -10.91
N LEU A 74 6.73 6.17 -10.43
CA LEU A 74 7.38 5.49 -9.30
C LEU A 74 8.40 4.45 -9.78
N ALA A 75 9.36 4.10 -8.92
CA ALA A 75 10.45 3.19 -9.24
C ALA A 75 10.00 1.80 -9.70
N VAL A 76 8.85 1.31 -9.21
CA VAL A 76 8.30 0.01 -9.62
C VAL A 76 7.73 -0.01 -11.03
N HIS A 77 7.31 1.14 -11.56
CA HIS A 77 6.51 1.21 -12.77
C HIS A 77 7.09 0.48 -13.99
N PRO A 78 8.37 0.69 -14.36
CA PRO A 78 8.94 0.01 -15.53
C PRO A 78 9.35 -1.44 -15.26
N HIS A 79 9.28 -1.91 -14.01
CA HIS A 79 9.80 -3.20 -13.57
C HIS A 79 8.71 -4.21 -13.18
N TRP A 80 7.44 -3.81 -13.26
CA TRP A 80 6.29 -4.65 -12.93
C TRP A 80 5.55 -5.07 -14.20
N ASP A 81 5.07 -6.31 -14.24
CA ASP A 81 4.22 -6.79 -15.32
C ASP A 81 2.75 -6.45 -15.02
N TRP A 82 2.27 -5.36 -15.62
CA TRP A 82 0.90 -4.86 -15.46
C TRP A 82 -0.17 -5.72 -16.13
N SER A 83 0.22 -6.67 -16.99
CA SER A 83 -0.73 -7.63 -17.57
C SER A 83 -1.21 -8.68 -16.54
N VAL A 84 -0.41 -8.89 -15.49
CA VAL A 84 -0.69 -9.87 -14.44
C VAL A 84 -1.39 -9.18 -13.26
N LYS A 85 -2.50 -9.77 -12.82
CA LYS A 85 -3.27 -9.31 -11.67
C LYS A 85 -3.51 -10.45 -10.70
N TYR A 86 -3.33 -10.17 -9.42
CA TYR A 86 -3.51 -11.12 -8.34
C TYR A 86 -4.71 -10.72 -7.48
N PRO A 87 -5.60 -11.65 -7.10
CA PRO A 87 -6.58 -11.38 -6.07
C PRO A 87 -5.85 -11.21 -4.73
N VAL A 88 -6.05 -10.08 -4.05
CA VAL A 88 -5.41 -9.78 -2.77
C VAL A 88 -6.40 -10.00 -1.63
N LEU A 89 -6.06 -10.91 -0.72
CA LEU A 89 -6.80 -11.11 0.53
C LEU A 89 -6.08 -10.37 1.66
N ARG A 90 -6.76 -9.40 2.26
CA ARG A 90 -6.25 -8.61 3.37
C ARG A 90 -6.91 -9.06 4.66
N PHE A 91 -6.11 -9.51 5.62
CA PHE A 91 -6.59 -9.88 6.94
C PHE A 91 -6.09 -8.87 7.98
N SER A 92 -7.00 -8.37 8.81
CA SER A 92 -6.67 -7.50 9.94
C SER A 92 -7.09 -8.16 11.26
N PHE A 93 -6.10 -8.42 12.12
CA PHE A 93 -6.33 -8.95 13.47
C PHE A 93 -6.17 -7.88 14.56
N GLY A 94 -6.12 -6.60 14.17
CA GLY A 94 -5.88 -5.48 15.09
C GLY A 94 -7.09 -5.13 15.96
N SER A 95 -8.29 -5.58 15.58
CA SER A 95 -9.56 -5.30 16.25
C SER A 95 -10.56 -6.41 15.95
N GLY A 96 -11.33 -6.85 16.95
CA GLY A 96 -12.37 -7.86 16.78
C GLY A 96 -12.19 -9.08 17.71
N LYS A 97 -13.30 -9.80 17.96
CA LYS A 97 -13.29 -11.12 18.60
C LYS A 97 -13.41 -12.17 17.50
N PHE A 98 -12.37 -12.98 17.32
CA PHE A 98 -12.30 -14.03 16.30
C PHE A 98 -12.68 -15.40 16.86
N THR A 99 -13.75 -15.45 17.66
CA THR A 99 -14.19 -16.67 18.36
C THR A 99 -15.31 -17.39 17.64
N ASP A 100 -15.91 -16.78 16.63
CA ASP A 100 -16.98 -17.34 15.81
C ASP A 100 -16.81 -16.97 14.32
N ILE A 101 -17.57 -17.64 13.46
CA ILE A 101 -17.52 -17.45 12.00
C ILE A 101 -17.93 -16.01 11.61
N GLN A 102 -18.84 -15.38 12.36
CA GLN A 102 -19.29 -14.02 12.07
C GLN A 102 -18.17 -12.99 12.28
N GLY A 103 -17.31 -13.19 13.29
CA GLY A 103 -16.13 -12.38 13.51
C GLY A 103 -15.12 -12.41 12.36
N LEU A 104 -15.03 -13.53 11.64
CA LEU A 104 -14.18 -13.65 10.45
C LEU A 104 -14.76 -12.87 9.27
N THR A 105 -16.06 -13.02 8.98
CA THR A 105 -16.71 -12.31 7.85
C THR A 105 -16.56 -10.80 7.99
N HIS A 106 -16.77 -10.25 9.19
CA HIS A 106 -16.64 -8.82 9.43
C HIS A 106 -15.21 -8.29 9.19
N ALA A 107 -14.18 -9.12 9.43
CA ALA A 107 -12.79 -8.73 9.27
C ALA A 107 -12.26 -8.88 7.82
N LEU A 108 -13.00 -9.59 6.96
CA LEU A 108 -12.69 -9.74 5.53
C LEU A 108 -13.18 -8.55 4.69
N ASP A 109 -14.25 -7.89 5.14
CA ASP A 109 -14.89 -6.76 4.43
C ASP A 109 -14.28 -5.38 4.76
N THR A 110 -13.14 -5.33 5.47
CA THR A 110 -12.48 -4.09 5.94
C THR A 110 -11.18 -3.76 5.21
#